data_AF-A0AB74KIC8-F1
#
_entry.id   AF-A0AB74KIC8-F1
#
_cell.length_a   1.000
_cell.length_b   1.000
_cell.length_c   1.000
_cell.angle_alpha   90.00
_cell.angle_beta   90.00
_cell.angle_gamma   90.00
#
_symmetry.space_group_name_H-M   'P 1'
#
loop_
_entity.id
_entity.type
_entity.pdbx_description
1 polymer ?
#
loop_
_entity_poly.entity_id
_entity_poly.type
_entity_poly.pdbx_seq_one_letter_code
_entity_poly.pdbx_strand_id
1 'polypeptide(L)'
;MQTPNGSVDVPNPSIPSSVQLRLKNMPPRSRSYMAEPNKIDAKYVNPESPPFPAFRGYHTFSFANDVMGRRLPTILGKAIEDTIITLNQLSSEDEILDLLACIERMDILMDDLKGNKKLTPIPDDGAGDIAIWNKVRLRNFTQLLELTRVQEIAKYFQGKDFMSAPWIFAEAYKYRRLHSCFSVSRYFQDYDVFFRQKCDTFARSGHAVFELATRFAEPFDIPNDDAKKLIFYELFQVCLWGNSTDLSLLIDMSEEDIKNLQSTGGDQLAATQKNILGNDIDKVWNQLKNSKNGRIDFVLDNAGFELFTDLVLADFLIQSGLANQVKFHGKRFSWFVSDVTKKDWEWLINSACYGRLFKGSPEEMNALRALGQRWKRYEQEGKLIYEQHPFWISGYTFFHLLEVSPDLFLDLHQSKLVFFKGDLNHRKLTYDCRAPPTTPFSEAIGTLASAPGAPPVCSMRTIKSDVVVGLPKGVAEKLDQEEKDWRLSGRYSVILMSDGRPEEDVDFDYSP
;
A
#
# COMPACT_ATOMS: atom_id res chain seq x y z
N MET A 1 56.76 -16.91 -27.89
CA MET A 1 56.12 -16.02 -28.88
C MET A 1 54.66 -15.85 -28.49
N GLN A 2 54.20 -14.61 -28.56
CA GLN A 2 52.96 -14.03 -28.04
C GLN A 2 51.69 -14.89 -28.18
N THR A 3 50.93 -15.00 -27.09
CA THR A 3 49.47 -15.17 -27.14
C THR A 3 48.82 -13.80 -26.90
N PRO A 4 47.75 -13.42 -27.63
CA PRO A 4 47.20 -12.07 -27.55
C PRO A 4 46.24 -11.93 -26.36
N ASN A 5 46.42 -10.84 -25.61
CA ASN A 5 45.43 -10.30 -24.69
C ASN A 5 44.19 -9.83 -25.46
N GLY A 6 43.04 -10.45 -25.19
CA GLY A 6 41.72 -9.93 -25.55
C GLY A 6 40.90 -9.78 -24.28
N SER A 7 41.04 -8.64 -23.60
CA SER A 7 40.15 -8.23 -22.52
C SER A 7 38.80 -7.86 -23.14
N VAL A 8 37.80 -8.72 -22.94
CA VAL A 8 36.41 -8.40 -23.24
C VAL A 8 35.91 -7.50 -22.12
N ASP A 9 35.78 -6.20 -22.39
CA ASP A 9 35.09 -5.26 -21.51
C ASP A 9 33.64 -5.70 -21.35
N VAL A 10 33.31 -6.27 -20.20
CA VAL A 10 31.94 -6.53 -19.78
C VAL A 10 31.36 -5.19 -19.32
N PRO A 11 30.27 -4.68 -19.93
CA PRO A 11 29.66 -3.43 -19.49
C PRO A 11 29.16 -3.58 -18.06
N ASN A 12 29.68 -2.74 -17.18
CA ASN A 12 29.24 -2.61 -15.80
C ASN A 12 27.72 -2.25 -15.81
N PRO A 13 26.82 -3.07 -15.25
CA PRO A 13 25.41 -2.72 -15.22
C PRO A 13 25.23 -1.55 -14.25
N SER A 14 25.07 -0.36 -14.81
CA SER A 14 24.76 0.87 -14.08
C SER A 14 23.56 0.62 -13.16
N ILE A 15 23.77 0.86 -11.85
CA ILE A 15 22.73 0.94 -10.83
C ILE A 15 21.61 1.84 -11.39
N PRO A 16 20.36 1.37 -11.49
CA PRO A 16 19.29 2.23 -11.96
C PRO A 16 19.06 3.31 -10.89
N SER A 17 19.37 4.55 -11.25
CA SER A 17 18.85 5.73 -10.58
C SER A 17 17.34 5.55 -10.38
N SER A 18 16.83 5.87 -9.19
CA SER A 18 15.39 6.03 -8.91
C SER A 18 14.66 6.50 -10.16
N VAL A 19 13.55 5.89 -10.54
CA VAL A 19 12.72 6.33 -11.68
C VAL A 19 12.22 7.74 -11.37
N GLN A 20 13.04 8.76 -11.66
CA GLN A 20 12.68 10.16 -11.60
C GLN A 20 11.69 10.37 -12.73
N LEU A 21 10.46 10.68 -12.36
CA LEU A 21 9.42 11.07 -13.30
C LEU A 21 9.84 12.36 -13.99
N ARG A 22 10.31 12.26 -15.24
CA ARG A 22 10.61 13.43 -16.08
C ARG A 22 9.29 14.08 -16.53
N LEU A 23 8.78 15.02 -15.74
CA LEU A 23 7.50 15.72 -15.95
C LEU A 23 7.63 17.00 -16.81
N LYS A 24 8.55 17.04 -17.79
CA LYS A 24 8.80 18.26 -18.61
C LYS A 24 7.60 18.77 -19.40
N ASN A 25 6.48 18.02 -19.44
CA ASN A 25 5.30 18.32 -20.25
C ASN A 25 4.05 18.72 -19.43
N MET A 26 4.16 18.92 -18.10
CA MET A 26 3.01 19.37 -17.30
C MET A 26 2.81 20.89 -17.40
N PRO A 27 1.57 21.38 -17.62
CA PRO A 27 1.30 22.81 -17.64
C PRO A 27 1.57 23.48 -16.27
N PRO A 28 1.94 24.77 -16.24
CA PRO A 28 2.12 25.51 -14.99
C PRO A 28 0.82 25.59 -14.18
N ARG A 29 0.91 25.49 -12.85
CA ARG A 29 -0.25 25.54 -11.95
C ARG A 29 -0.98 26.89 -12.07
N SER A 30 -2.30 26.83 -12.25
CA SER A 30 -3.21 27.99 -12.17
C SER A 30 -3.31 28.51 -10.72
N ARG A 31 -3.40 29.83 -10.54
CA ARG A 31 -3.66 30.50 -9.24
C ARG A 31 -4.99 30.06 -8.58
N SER A 32 -5.87 29.37 -9.30
CA SER A 32 -7.12 28.80 -8.77
C SER A 32 -6.94 27.67 -7.75
N TYR A 33 -5.70 27.32 -7.41
CA TYR A 33 -5.35 26.43 -6.30
C TYR A 33 -5.61 27.05 -4.90
N MET A 34 -5.77 28.38 -4.81
CA MET A 34 -5.72 29.13 -3.53
C MET A 34 -7.06 29.39 -2.84
N ALA A 35 -8.20 29.02 -3.40
CA ALA A 35 -9.45 29.10 -2.65
C ALA A 35 -9.53 27.89 -1.71
N GLU A 36 -9.67 28.12 -0.40
CA GLU A 36 -9.91 27.04 0.54
C GLU A 36 -11.16 26.27 0.10
N PRO A 37 -11.06 24.96 -0.15
CA PRO A 37 -12.19 24.20 -0.62
C PRO A 37 -13.23 24.13 0.50
N ASN A 38 -14.49 24.41 0.16
CA ASN A 38 -15.60 24.24 1.09
C ASN A 38 -15.68 22.78 1.53
N LYS A 39 -15.63 22.57 2.85
CA LYS A 39 -15.84 21.26 3.47
C LYS A 39 -17.31 20.89 3.39
N ILE A 40 -17.59 19.66 2.97
CA ILE A 40 -18.93 19.05 2.99
C ILE A 40 -19.17 18.47 4.38
N ASP A 41 -20.39 18.65 4.91
CA ASP A 41 -20.86 18.05 6.16
C ASP A 41 -20.78 16.51 6.07
N ALA A 42 -20.30 15.86 7.13
CA ALA A 42 -19.96 14.44 7.14
C ALA A 42 -21.15 13.55 6.77
N LYS A 43 -22.38 13.92 7.14
CA LYS A 43 -23.61 13.18 6.78
C LYS A 43 -23.93 13.13 5.29
N TYR A 44 -23.32 13.99 4.47
CA TYR A 44 -23.51 14.00 3.02
C TYR A 44 -22.35 13.36 2.25
N VAL A 45 -21.30 12.94 2.95
CA VAL A 45 -20.12 12.32 2.35
C VAL A 45 -20.50 10.97 1.76
N ASN A 46 -20.22 10.79 0.47
CA ASN A 46 -20.46 9.54 -0.26
C ASN A 46 -19.38 9.32 -1.32
N PRO A 47 -19.27 8.14 -1.94
CA PRO A 47 -18.18 7.84 -2.87
C PRO A 47 -18.00 8.84 -4.01
N GLU A 48 -19.05 9.55 -4.47
CA GLU A 48 -18.93 10.58 -5.52
C GLU A 48 -18.67 11.99 -4.98
N SER A 49 -19.11 12.27 -3.74
CA SER A 49 -19.02 13.55 -3.05
C SER A 49 -18.19 13.44 -1.75
N PRO A 50 -16.85 13.50 -1.84
CA PRO A 50 -15.95 13.49 -0.67
C PRO A 50 -16.07 14.74 0.24
N PRO A 51 -15.47 14.71 1.45
CA PRO A 51 -15.48 15.86 2.38
C PRO A 51 -14.89 17.15 1.78
N PHE A 52 -13.95 17.03 0.85
CA PHE A 52 -13.41 18.12 0.03
C PHE A 52 -13.49 17.73 -1.45
N PRO A 53 -13.37 18.66 -2.41
CA PRO A 53 -13.43 18.34 -3.83
C PRO A 53 -12.46 17.20 -4.23
N ALA A 54 -13.00 16.18 -4.89
CA ALA A 54 -12.24 15.00 -5.33
C ALA A 54 -11.17 15.36 -6.37
N PHE A 55 -10.04 14.65 -6.36
CA PHE A 55 -9.21 14.56 -7.56
C PHE A 55 -9.93 13.71 -8.62
N ARG A 56 -9.82 14.12 -9.89
CA ARG A 56 -10.51 13.52 -11.03
C ARG A 56 -9.60 13.60 -12.26
N GLY A 57 -9.73 12.66 -13.18
CA GLY A 57 -8.87 12.57 -14.36
C GLY A 57 -8.93 13.80 -15.27
N TYR A 58 -10.04 14.54 -15.33
CA TYR A 58 -10.09 15.77 -16.14
C TYR A 58 -9.37 16.98 -15.52
N HIS A 59 -8.90 16.90 -14.27
CA HIS A 59 -8.17 17.99 -13.62
C HIS A 59 -6.72 18.06 -14.13
N THR A 60 -6.47 18.83 -15.18
CA THR A 60 -5.15 18.99 -15.83
C THR A 60 -4.03 19.49 -14.90
N PHE A 61 -4.39 20.06 -13.74
CA PHE A 61 -3.45 20.51 -12.72
C PHE A 61 -3.04 19.41 -11.71
N SER A 62 -3.70 18.25 -11.75
CA SER A 62 -3.54 17.15 -10.79
C SER A 62 -2.86 15.97 -11.45
N PHE A 63 -2.12 15.21 -10.65
CA PHE A 63 -1.57 13.93 -11.02
C PHE A 63 -2.62 12.90 -11.46
N ALA A 64 -3.86 13.02 -10.99
CA ALA A 64 -4.97 12.21 -11.46
C ALA A 64 -5.13 12.27 -12.99
N ASN A 65 -4.86 13.42 -13.62
CA ASN A 65 -4.92 13.54 -15.07
C ASN A 65 -3.85 12.69 -15.77
N ASP A 66 -2.61 12.70 -15.27
CA ASP A 66 -1.53 11.87 -15.79
C ASP A 66 -1.83 10.38 -15.58
N VAL A 67 -2.35 10.02 -14.41
CA VAL A 67 -2.67 8.64 -14.06
C VAL A 67 -3.78 8.11 -14.95
N MET A 68 -4.94 8.79 -14.98
CA MET A 68 -6.11 8.33 -15.71
C MET A 68 -5.91 8.38 -17.23
N GLY A 69 -5.32 9.46 -17.75
CA GLY A 69 -5.16 9.66 -19.19
C GLY A 69 -4.00 8.90 -19.84
N ARG A 70 -2.96 8.56 -19.08
CA ARG A 70 -1.73 7.98 -19.65
C ARG A 70 -1.24 6.72 -18.94
N ARG A 71 -1.15 6.73 -17.60
CA ARG A 71 -0.51 5.62 -16.88
C ARG A 71 -1.37 4.37 -16.83
N LEU A 72 -2.67 4.48 -16.59
CA LEU A 72 -3.53 3.28 -16.53
C LEU A 72 -3.55 2.51 -17.86
N PRO A 73 -3.69 3.16 -19.03
CA PRO A 73 -3.50 2.50 -20.31
C PRO A 73 -2.09 1.88 -20.45
N THR A 74 -1.03 2.58 -20.03
CA THR A 74 0.33 2.06 -20.13
C THR A 74 0.55 0.82 -19.26
N ILE A 75 0.01 0.81 -18.03
CA ILE A 75 0.07 -0.34 -17.11
C ILE A 75 -0.70 -1.52 -17.69
N LEU A 76 -1.89 -1.29 -18.25
CA LEU A 76 -2.65 -2.35 -18.88
C LEU A 76 -1.94 -2.92 -20.11
N GLY A 77 -1.29 -2.08 -20.92
CA GLY A 77 -0.50 -2.53 -22.07
C GLY A 77 0.63 -3.45 -21.66
N LYS A 78 1.37 -3.09 -20.61
CA LYS A 78 2.41 -3.95 -20.03
C LYS A 78 1.87 -5.26 -19.47
N ALA A 79 0.69 -5.23 -18.84
CA ALA A 79 0.04 -6.45 -18.36
C ALA A 79 -0.35 -7.38 -19.52
N ILE A 80 -0.84 -6.83 -20.64
CA ILE A 80 -1.12 -7.60 -21.86
C ILE A 80 0.16 -8.22 -22.40
N GLU A 81 1.24 -7.43 -22.52
CA GLU A 81 2.56 -7.92 -22.95
C GLU A 81 3.07 -9.07 -22.05
N ASP A 82 2.97 -8.95 -20.72
CA ASP A 82 3.37 -10.01 -19.78
C ASP A 82 2.49 -11.27 -19.91
N THR A 83 1.19 -11.09 -20.16
CA THR A 83 0.26 -12.20 -20.40
C THR A 83 0.60 -12.94 -21.70
N ILE A 84 1.00 -12.22 -22.75
CA ILE A 84 1.47 -12.80 -24.02
C ILE A 84 2.76 -13.62 -23.81
N ILE A 85 3.65 -13.22 -22.91
CA ILE A 85 4.82 -14.05 -22.55
C ILE A 85 4.36 -15.40 -22.00
N THR A 86 3.34 -15.44 -21.13
CA THR A 86 2.76 -16.70 -20.63
C THR A 86 2.14 -17.51 -21.74
N LEU A 87 1.36 -16.88 -22.62
CA LEU A 87 0.71 -17.55 -23.75
C LEU A 87 1.71 -18.32 -24.60
N ASN A 88 2.86 -17.71 -24.89
CA ASN A 88 3.92 -18.33 -25.69
C ASN A 88 4.72 -19.42 -24.96
N GLN A 89 4.40 -19.70 -23.69
CA GLN A 89 4.97 -20.80 -22.90
C GLN A 89 4.01 -22.00 -22.78
N LEU A 90 2.76 -21.86 -23.22
CA LEU A 90 1.76 -22.92 -23.15
C LEU A 90 1.90 -23.89 -24.32
N SER A 91 1.48 -25.14 -24.10
CA SER A 91 1.44 -26.19 -25.14
C SER A 91 0.06 -26.82 -25.31
N SER A 92 -0.83 -26.65 -24.33
CA SER A 92 -2.22 -27.15 -24.38
C SER A 92 -3.09 -26.21 -25.20
N GLU A 93 -3.77 -26.72 -26.23
CA GLU A 93 -4.69 -25.95 -27.07
C GLU A 93 -5.81 -25.28 -26.23
N ASP A 94 -6.39 -26.02 -25.29
CA ASP A 94 -7.45 -25.51 -24.41
C ASP A 94 -6.97 -24.33 -23.54
N GLU A 95 -5.75 -24.41 -22.99
CA GLU A 95 -5.18 -23.33 -22.17
C GLU A 95 -4.82 -22.11 -23.03
N ILE A 96 -4.30 -22.34 -24.24
CA ILE A 96 -3.98 -21.28 -25.21
C ILE A 96 -5.26 -20.50 -25.58
N LEU A 97 -6.33 -21.21 -25.95
CA LEU A 97 -7.60 -20.59 -26.32
C LEU A 97 -8.24 -19.82 -25.15
N ASP A 98 -8.18 -20.38 -23.94
CA ASP A 98 -8.72 -19.72 -22.75
C ASP A 98 -7.93 -18.46 -22.36
N LEU A 99 -6.60 -18.50 -22.46
CA LEU A 99 -5.76 -17.32 -22.20
C LEU A 99 -5.90 -16.25 -23.29
N LEU A 100 -6.07 -16.64 -24.56
CA LEU A 100 -6.41 -15.71 -25.65
C LEU A 100 -7.72 -14.98 -25.36
N ALA A 101 -8.75 -15.68 -24.89
CA ALA A 101 -10.00 -15.06 -24.49
C ALA A 101 -9.82 -14.08 -23.31
N CYS A 102 -8.88 -14.33 -22.39
CA CYS A 102 -8.52 -13.37 -21.35
C CYS A 102 -7.90 -12.09 -21.94
N ILE A 103 -6.97 -12.24 -22.89
CA ILE A 103 -6.31 -11.12 -23.59
C ILE A 103 -7.35 -10.28 -24.35
N GLU A 104 -8.28 -10.91 -25.06
CA GLU A 104 -9.37 -10.19 -25.75
C GLU A 104 -10.21 -9.34 -24.79
N ARG A 105 -10.51 -9.85 -23.58
CA ARG A 105 -11.19 -9.07 -22.53
C ARG A 105 -10.33 -7.91 -22.03
N MET A 106 -9.01 -8.07 -21.96
CA MET A 106 -8.09 -6.98 -21.62
C MET A 106 -8.04 -5.91 -22.71
N ASP A 107 -8.09 -6.29 -23.99
CA ASP A 107 -8.16 -5.34 -25.11
C ASP A 107 -9.47 -4.53 -25.08
N ILE A 108 -10.60 -5.17 -24.76
CA ILE A 108 -11.87 -4.45 -24.53
C ILE A 108 -11.71 -3.43 -23.40
N LEU A 109 -11.07 -3.79 -22.28
CA LEU A 109 -10.79 -2.87 -21.19
C LEU A 109 -9.84 -1.73 -21.62
N MET A 110 -8.86 -2.02 -22.49
CA MET A 110 -7.98 -1.00 -23.06
C MET A 110 -8.76 0.02 -23.90
N ASP A 111 -9.69 -0.45 -24.72
CA ASP A 111 -10.58 0.40 -25.52
C ASP A 111 -11.52 1.23 -24.64
N ASP A 112 -12.04 0.65 -23.55
CA ASP A 112 -12.85 1.37 -22.57
C ASP A 112 -12.07 2.53 -21.93
N LEU A 113 -10.80 2.29 -21.55
CA LEU A 113 -9.93 3.29 -20.97
C LEU A 113 -9.57 4.40 -21.97
N LYS A 114 -9.08 4.04 -23.17
CA LYS A 114 -8.68 5.03 -24.20
C LYS A 114 -9.86 5.81 -24.74
N GLY A 115 -11.03 5.17 -24.87
CA GLY A 115 -12.25 5.78 -25.35
C GLY A 115 -13.02 6.58 -24.30
N ASN A 116 -12.54 6.64 -23.05
CA ASN A 116 -13.26 7.22 -21.91
C ASN A 116 -14.71 6.73 -21.84
N LYS A 117 -14.93 5.42 -22.05
CA LYS A 117 -16.26 4.85 -22.00
C LYS A 117 -16.84 4.98 -20.59
N LYS A 118 -18.17 4.99 -20.52
CA LYS A 118 -18.90 5.11 -19.26
C LYS A 118 -18.62 3.89 -18.37
N LEU A 119 -18.55 4.12 -17.08
CA LEU A 119 -18.42 3.05 -16.10
C LEU A 119 -19.67 2.18 -16.14
N THR A 120 -19.48 0.87 -16.29
CA THR A 120 -20.56 -0.11 -16.34
C THR A 120 -20.53 -1.02 -15.12
N PRO A 121 -21.67 -1.60 -14.71
CA PRO A 121 -21.69 -2.65 -13.71
C PRO A 121 -20.70 -3.76 -14.05
N ILE A 122 -20.00 -4.27 -13.04
CA ILE A 122 -19.05 -5.37 -13.23
C ILE A 122 -19.85 -6.63 -13.54
N PRO A 123 -19.56 -7.37 -14.62
CA PRO A 123 -20.23 -8.64 -14.89
C PRO A 123 -20.10 -9.59 -13.69
N ASP A 124 -21.14 -10.37 -13.42
CA ASP A 124 -21.07 -11.40 -12.39
C ASP A 124 -20.06 -12.46 -12.80
N ASP A 125 -18.94 -12.51 -12.08
CA ASP A 125 -17.85 -13.46 -12.27
C ASP A 125 -17.75 -14.47 -11.12
N GLY A 126 -18.80 -14.57 -10.29
CA GLY A 126 -18.86 -15.47 -9.14
C GLY A 126 -18.04 -15.00 -7.93
N ALA A 127 -17.33 -13.87 -8.02
CA ALA A 127 -16.59 -13.34 -6.89
C ALA A 127 -17.52 -12.69 -5.85
N GLY A 128 -17.27 -12.96 -4.57
CA GLY A 128 -18.10 -12.44 -3.47
C GLY A 128 -18.07 -10.91 -3.30
N ASP A 129 -17.18 -10.22 -3.99
CA ASP A 129 -17.03 -8.76 -3.95
C ASP A 129 -17.88 -8.03 -5.02
N ILE A 130 -18.48 -8.75 -5.97
CA ILE A 130 -19.40 -8.18 -6.98
C ILE A 130 -20.53 -7.42 -6.30
N ALA A 131 -21.01 -7.95 -5.18
CA ALA A 131 -21.98 -7.25 -4.36
C ALA A 131 -21.43 -5.91 -3.88
N ILE A 132 -20.17 -5.76 -3.46
CA ILE A 132 -19.66 -4.44 -3.01
C ILE A 132 -19.52 -3.47 -4.19
N TRP A 133 -19.11 -3.94 -5.36
CA TRP A 133 -18.96 -3.08 -6.55
C TRP A 133 -20.29 -2.66 -7.18
N ASN A 134 -21.28 -3.55 -7.11
CA ASN A 134 -22.57 -3.39 -7.75
C ASN A 134 -23.76 -3.24 -6.77
N LYS A 135 -23.62 -3.31 -5.44
CA LYS A 135 -24.76 -3.20 -4.48
C LYS A 135 -25.36 -1.80 -4.54
N VAL A 136 -26.67 -1.56 -4.44
CA VAL A 136 -27.83 -2.27 -3.86
C VAL A 136 -27.79 -2.42 -2.34
N ARG A 137 -28.17 -1.36 -1.62
CA ARG A 137 -28.56 -1.46 -0.19
C ARG A 137 -30.08 -1.63 -0.09
N LEU A 138 -30.55 -2.79 0.36
CA LEU A 138 -31.86 -2.90 1.02
C LEU A 138 -31.71 -2.28 2.41
N ARG A 139 -32.33 -1.12 2.65
CA ARG A 139 -32.63 -0.68 4.01
C ARG A 139 -34.09 -1.04 4.30
N ASN A 140 -34.29 -1.68 5.45
CA ASN A 140 -35.55 -1.96 6.14
C ASN A 140 -36.24 -3.30 5.82
N PHE A 141 -36.04 -4.25 6.74
CA PHE A 141 -36.88 -5.43 6.93
C PHE A 141 -38.16 -5.07 7.70
N THR A 142 -38.87 -4.00 7.30
CA THR A 142 -40.23 -3.68 7.80
C THR A 142 -40.78 -2.50 6.99
N GLN A 143 -41.25 -2.77 5.78
CA GLN A 143 -42.56 -2.36 5.22
C GLN A 143 -42.59 -2.77 3.74
N LEU A 144 -43.75 -3.22 3.27
CA LEU A 144 -43.92 -3.95 2.02
C LEU A 144 -43.49 -3.17 0.76
N LEU A 145 -42.77 -3.89 -0.12
CA LEU A 145 -42.85 -3.88 -1.58
C LEU A 145 -42.74 -2.52 -2.30
N GLU A 146 -41.51 -2.02 -2.47
CA GLU A 146 -41.04 -1.49 -3.75
C GLU A 146 -39.59 -1.94 -4.00
N LEU A 147 -39.44 -2.88 -4.93
CA LEU A 147 -38.15 -3.43 -5.38
C LEU A 147 -37.45 -2.43 -6.31
N THR A 148 -36.81 -1.40 -5.76
CA THR A 148 -35.93 -0.53 -6.57
C THR A 148 -34.46 -0.89 -6.30
N ARG A 149 -33.96 -1.83 -7.10
CA ARG A 149 -32.54 -2.18 -7.21
C ARG A 149 -31.78 -1.00 -7.79
N VAL A 150 -30.83 -0.40 -7.06
CA VAL A 150 -29.86 0.52 -7.68
C VAL A 150 -28.45 0.23 -7.17
N GLN A 151 -27.58 -0.07 -8.13
CA GLN A 151 -26.18 -0.47 -8.02
C GLN A 151 -25.29 0.74 -7.69
N GLU A 152 -24.14 0.62 -7.03
CA GLU A 152 -23.29 1.76 -6.67
C GLU A 152 -22.83 2.59 -7.87
N ILE A 153 -22.39 1.90 -8.93
CA ILE A 153 -22.08 2.52 -10.22
C ILE A 153 -23.32 3.23 -10.78
N ALA A 154 -24.51 2.66 -10.62
CA ALA A 154 -25.77 3.27 -11.06
C ALA A 154 -26.28 4.38 -10.11
N LYS A 155 -25.90 4.39 -8.83
CA LYS A 155 -26.36 5.33 -7.80
C LYS A 155 -25.50 6.59 -7.76
N TYR A 156 -24.19 6.41 -7.71
CA TYR A 156 -23.24 7.50 -7.52
C TYR A 156 -22.49 7.86 -8.81
N PHE A 157 -22.33 6.91 -9.73
CA PHE A 157 -21.47 7.09 -10.91
C PHE A 157 -22.23 7.01 -12.24
N GLN A 158 -23.55 7.20 -12.23
CA GLN A 158 -24.35 7.19 -13.45
C GLN A 158 -23.83 8.23 -14.46
N GLY A 159 -23.51 7.77 -15.68
CA GLY A 159 -22.99 8.64 -16.73
C GLY A 159 -21.57 9.14 -16.51
N LYS A 160 -20.88 8.71 -15.44
CA LYS A 160 -19.45 8.98 -15.24
C LYS A 160 -18.59 8.00 -16.07
N ASP A 161 -17.38 8.41 -16.34
CA ASP A 161 -16.31 7.66 -17.00
C ASP A 161 -15.05 7.69 -16.14
N PHE A 162 -13.98 7.05 -16.61
CA PHE A 162 -12.68 7.04 -15.94
C PHE A 162 -12.11 8.45 -15.67
N MET A 163 -12.43 9.45 -16.48
CA MET A 163 -11.91 10.81 -16.31
C MET A 163 -12.75 11.64 -15.34
N SER A 164 -14.05 11.38 -15.27
CA SER A 164 -15.01 12.18 -14.49
C SER A 164 -15.40 11.59 -13.14
N ALA A 165 -15.22 10.29 -12.90
CA ALA A 165 -15.34 9.71 -11.57
C ALA A 165 -14.18 10.16 -10.64
N PRO A 166 -14.36 10.11 -9.31
CA PRO A 166 -13.27 10.34 -8.35
C PRO A 166 -12.11 9.39 -8.66
N TRP A 167 -10.90 9.93 -8.63
CA TRP A 167 -9.69 9.22 -9.05
C TRP A 167 -9.53 7.88 -8.31
N ILE A 168 -9.60 7.89 -6.97
CA ILE A 168 -9.48 6.68 -6.15
C ILE A 168 -10.44 5.56 -6.58
N PHE A 169 -11.70 5.89 -6.90
CA PHE A 169 -12.70 4.91 -7.33
C PHE A 169 -12.41 4.40 -8.74
N ALA A 170 -12.18 5.32 -9.69
CA ALA A 170 -11.96 4.98 -11.09
C ALA A 170 -10.69 4.12 -11.30
N GLU A 171 -9.64 4.42 -10.54
CA GLU A 171 -8.41 3.64 -10.54
C GLU A 171 -8.63 2.23 -9.97
N ALA A 172 -9.32 2.11 -8.83
CA ALA A 172 -9.70 0.82 -8.24
C ALA A 172 -10.59 0.00 -9.19
N TYR A 173 -11.57 0.65 -9.83
CA TYR A 173 -12.48 0.01 -10.79
C TYR A 173 -11.72 -0.60 -11.98
N LYS A 174 -10.68 0.08 -12.47
CA LYS A 174 -9.80 -0.47 -13.52
C LYS A 174 -9.17 -1.79 -13.09
N TYR A 175 -8.64 -1.88 -11.87
CA TYR A 175 -8.00 -3.12 -11.39
C TYR A 175 -9.02 -4.23 -11.16
N ARG A 176 -10.22 -3.91 -10.68
CA ARG A 176 -11.28 -4.92 -10.56
C ARG A 176 -11.76 -5.44 -11.92
N ARG A 177 -11.89 -4.55 -12.92
CA ARG A 177 -12.20 -4.94 -14.32
C ARG A 177 -11.10 -5.78 -14.95
N LEU A 178 -9.83 -5.49 -14.63
CA LEU A 178 -8.70 -6.31 -15.06
C LEU A 178 -8.78 -7.72 -14.46
N HIS A 179 -9.11 -7.85 -13.17
CA HIS A 179 -9.33 -9.16 -12.57
C HIS A 179 -10.50 -9.91 -13.24
N SER A 180 -11.59 -9.23 -13.62
CA SER A 180 -12.70 -9.84 -14.38
C SER A 180 -12.28 -10.40 -15.75
N CYS A 181 -11.16 -9.97 -16.33
CA CYS A 181 -10.65 -10.58 -17.54
C CYS A 181 -10.19 -12.04 -17.31
N PHE A 182 -9.86 -12.38 -16.07
CA PHE A 182 -9.30 -13.67 -15.68
C PHE A 182 -10.25 -14.51 -14.80
N SER A 183 -11.03 -13.91 -13.91
CA SER A 183 -11.88 -14.65 -12.95
C SER A 183 -12.90 -15.61 -13.59
N VAL A 184 -13.35 -15.32 -14.83
CA VAL A 184 -14.25 -16.20 -15.61
C VAL A 184 -13.54 -17.25 -16.46
N SER A 185 -12.20 -17.23 -16.49
CA SER A 185 -11.37 -18.23 -17.17
C SER A 185 -11.55 -19.61 -16.52
N ARG A 186 -11.26 -20.66 -17.28
CA ARG A 186 -11.22 -22.03 -16.74
C ARG A 186 -9.88 -22.34 -16.08
N TYR A 187 -8.77 -21.83 -16.63
CA TYR A 187 -7.40 -22.19 -16.21
C TYR A 187 -6.64 -21.06 -15.51
N PHE A 188 -7.07 -19.80 -15.69
CA PHE A 188 -6.30 -18.62 -15.29
C PHE A 188 -7.04 -17.71 -14.29
N GLN A 189 -7.98 -18.25 -13.50
CA GLN A 189 -8.81 -17.50 -12.55
C GLN A 189 -8.00 -16.63 -11.58
N ASP A 190 -6.94 -17.21 -11.02
CA ASP A 190 -6.03 -16.56 -10.07
C ASP A 190 -4.74 -16.07 -10.73
N TYR A 191 -4.75 -15.87 -12.05
CA TYR A 191 -3.57 -15.42 -12.77
C TYR A 191 -3.21 -13.98 -12.40
N ASP A 192 -1.95 -13.79 -12.02
CA ASP A 192 -1.41 -12.50 -11.62
C ASP A 192 -0.44 -11.98 -12.68
N VAL A 193 -0.95 -11.05 -13.48
CA VAL A 193 -0.23 -10.35 -14.56
C VAL A 193 0.95 -9.51 -14.08
N PHE A 194 1.09 -9.28 -12.77
CA PHE A 194 2.19 -8.49 -12.19
C PHE A 194 3.19 -9.33 -11.40
N PHE A 195 2.95 -10.64 -11.25
CA PHE A 195 3.76 -11.52 -10.42
C PHE A 195 5.23 -11.54 -10.87
N ARG A 196 5.50 -11.64 -12.18
CA ARG A 196 6.87 -11.60 -12.72
C ARG A 196 7.59 -10.31 -12.33
N GLN A 197 6.94 -9.16 -12.53
CA GLN A 197 7.49 -7.85 -12.18
C GLN A 197 7.79 -7.74 -10.67
N LYS A 198 6.90 -8.26 -9.81
CA LYS A 198 7.10 -8.28 -8.36
C LYS A 198 8.34 -9.10 -7.97
N CYS A 199 8.47 -10.31 -8.52
CA CYS A 199 9.62 -11.18 -8.31
C CYS A 199 10.93 -10.54 -8.80
N ASP A 200 10.94 -9.97 -10.00
CA ASP A 200 12.11 -9.31 -10.59
C ASP A 200 12.55 -8.09 -9.78
N THR A 201 11.60 -7.34 -9.23
CA THR A 201 11.89 -6.18 -8.38
C THR A 201 12.52 -6.63 -7.06
N PHE A 202 12.01 -7.71 -6.45
CA PHE A 202 12.60 -8.27 -5.24
C PHE A 202 14.00 -8.83 -5.50
N ALA A 203 14.22 -9.52 -6.63
CA ALA A 203 15.51 -10.10 -7.00
C ALA A 203 16.66 -9.07 -7.06
N ARG A 204 16.34 -7.80 -7.35
CA ARG A 204 17.30 -6.69 -7.39
C ARG A 204 17.66 -6.13 -6.01
N SER A 205 17.01 -6.59 -4.95
CA SER A 205 17.17 -6.09 -3.59
C SER A 205 18.12 -6.97 -2.75
N GLY A 206 18.90 -7.85 -3.37
CA GLY A 206 19.67 -8.90 -2.68
C GLY A 206 20.64 -8.38 -1.62
N HIS A 207 21.39 -7.31 -1.91
CA HIS A 207 22.31 -6.72 -0.93
C HIS A 207 21.56 -6.21 0.31
N ALA A 208 20.48 -5.46 0.10
CA ALA A 208 19.64 -4.93 1.18
C ALA A 208 18.96 -6.03 2.00
N VAL A 209 18.53 -7.10 1.33
CA VAL A 209 17.96 -8.29 1.98
C VAL A 209 19.00 -8.98 2.86
N PHE A 210 20.23 -9.17 2.38
CA PHE A 210 21.29 -9.81 3.15
C PHE A 210 21.78 -8.96 4.32
N GLU A 211 21.82 -7.64 4.16
CA GLU A 211 22.18 -6.72 5.24
C GLU A 211 21.21 -6.87 6.43
N LEU A 212 19.90 -6.75 6.17
CA LEU A 212 18.87 -6.93 7.18
C LEU A 212 18.84 -8.37 7.71
N ALA A 213 19.00 -9.37 6.82
CA ALA A 213 18.98 -10.76 7.23
C ALA A 213 20.11 -11.09 8.20
N THR A 214 21.33 -10.69 7.89
CA THR A 214 22.52 -10.97 8.71
C THR A 214 22.39 -10.30 10.07
N ARG A 215 21.87 -9.08 10.10
CA ARG A 215 21.71 -8.31 11.33
C ARG A 215 20.65 -8.86 12.28
N PHE A 216 19.56 -9.42 11.74
CA PHE A 216 18.44 -9.93 12.55
C PHE A 216 18.34 -11.46 12.56
N ALA A 217 19.33 -12.19 12.03
CA ALA A 217 19.28 -13.65 11.95
C ALA A 217 19.11 -14.29 13.32
N GLU A 218 19.89 -13.85 14.30
CA GLU A 218 19.85 -14.36 15.67
C GLU A 218 18.87 -13.57 16.54
N PRO A 219 18.19 -14.24 17.49
CA PRO A 219 17.44 -13.53 18.52
C PRO A 219 18.35 -12.61 19.33
N PHE A 220 17.86 -11.41 19.64
CA PHE A 220 18.61 -10.39 20.37
C PHE A 220 17.93 -10.07 21.71
N ASP A 221 18.74 -9.77 22.72
CA ASP A 221 18.27 -9.18 23.97
C ASP A 221 18.50 -7.66 23.91
N ILE A 222 17.45 -6.88 24.21
CA ILE A 222 17.54 -5.42 24.18
C ILE A 222 17.67 -4.92 25.61
N PRO A 223 18.80 -4.28 25.97
CA PRO A 223 19.15 -4.05 27.36
C PRO A 223 18.22 -3.07 28.09
N ASN A 224 17.60 -2.13 27.38
CA ASN A 224 16.68 -1.15 27.94
C ASN A 224 15.71 -0.56 26.90
N ASP A 225 14.72 0.19 27.37
CA ASP A 225 13.70 0.80 26.52
C ASP A 225 14.25 1.88 25.57
N ASP A 226 15.35 2.56 25.91
CA ASP A 226 15.94 3.60 25.05
C ASP A 226 16.62 2.99 23.83
N ALA A 227 17.38 1.90 24.02
CA ALA A 227 17.94 1.11 22.94
C ALA A 227 16.83 0.52 22.05
N LYS A 228 15.75 0.01 22.68
CA LYS A 228 14.58 -0.52 21.96
C LYS A 228 13.90 0.56 21.12
N LYS A 229 13.78 1.78 21.64
CA LYS A 229 13.21 2.93 20.94
C LYS A 229 14.03 3.30 19.70
N LEU A 230 15.35 3.30 19.81
CA LEU A 230 16.24 3.66 18.71
C LEU A 230 16.21 2.60 17.58
N ILE A 231 16.29 1.31 17.93
CA ILE A 231 16.14 0.21 16.96
C ILE A 231 14.76 0.28 16.29
N PHE A 232 13.71 0.55 17.06
CA PHE A 232 12.38 0.77 16.51
C PHE A 232 12.37 1.92 15.49
N TYR A 233 12.99 3.06 15.79
CA TYR A 233 13.03 4.20 14.87
C TYR A 233 13.78 3.92 13.56
N GLU A 234 14.83 3.13 13.61
CA GLU A 234 15.54 2.68 12.42
C GLU A 234 14.69 1.74 11.59
N LEU A 235 14.16 0.67 12.19
CA LEU A 235 13.33 -0.32 11.49
C LEU A 235 12.03 0.30 10.94
N PHE A 236 11.42 1.22 11.68
CA PHE A 236 10.24 1.94 11.23
C PHE A 236 10.53 2.77 9.98
N GLN A 237 11.69 3.42 9.92
CA GLN A 237 12.12 4.18 8.75
C GLN A 237 12.48 3.27 7.57
N VAL A 238 13.13 2.12 7.82
CA VAL A 238 13.38 1.10 6.79
C VAL A 238 12.05 0.62 6.18
N CYS A 239 11.05 0.36 7.01
CA CYS A 239 9.70 -0.02 6.61
C CYS A 239 8.95 1.10 5.87
N LEU A 240 9.21 2.37 6.19
CA LEU A 240 8.61 3.55 5.55
C LEU A 240 9.16 3.82 4.14
N TRP A 241 10.48 3.73 3.98
CA TRP A 241 11.20 4.10 2.76
C TRP A 241 11.56 2.91 1.86
N GLY A 242 11.50 1.70 2.41
CA GLY A 242 11.88 0.46 1.72
C GLY A 242 13.32 0.53 1.20
N ASN A 243 13.49 0.18 -0.08
CA ASN A 243 14.79 0.20 -0.78
C ASN A 243 15.41 1.60 -0.94
N SER A 244 14.70 2.67 -0.59
CA SER A 244 15.25 4.03 -0.62
C SER A 244 16.00 4.39 0.66
N THR A 245 15.99 3.51 1.67
CA THR A 245 16.74 3.68 2.91
C THR A 245 18.23 3.43 2.68
N ASP A 246 19.08 4.31 3.19
CA ASP A 246 20.51 4.03 3.29
C ASP A 246 20.78 3.07 4.44
N LEU A 247 20.87 1.77 4.12
CA LEU A 247 21.04 0.71 5.12
C LEU A 247 22.40 0.74 5.82
N SER A 248 23.40 1.42 5.23
CA SER A 248 24.72 1.58 5.85
C SER A 248 24.68 2.41 7.14
N LEU A 249 23.59 3.15 7.35
CA LEU A 249 23.35 3.96 8.55
C LEU A 249 22.64 3.20 9.66
N LEU A 250 22.21 1.96 9.42
CA LEU A 250 21.58 1.16 10.44
C LEU A 250 22.64 0.68 11.43
N ILE A 251 22.27 0.50 12.70
CA ILE A 251 23.21 0.11 13.76
C ILE A 251 23.33 -1.41 13.88
N ASP A 252 24.55 -1.92 14.04
CA ASP A 252 24.82 -3.36 14.23
C ASP A 252 24.22 -3.88 15.53
N MET A 253 23.69 -5.10 15.49
CA MET A 253 23.04 -5.73 16.65
C MET A 253 24.06 -6.38 17.62
N SER A 254 25.31 -5.93 17.58
CA SER A 254 26.33 -6.37 18.54
C SER A 254 26.09 -5.72 19.91
N GLU A 255 26.46 -6.40 21.00
CA GLU A 255 26.29 -5.83 22.35
C GLU A 255 27.04 -4.51 22.56
N GLU A 256 28.16 -4.32 21.87
CA GLU A 256 29.00 -3.13 21.97
C GLU A 256 28.33 -1.95 21.24
N ASP A 257 27.80 -2.18 20.05
CA ASP A 257 27.12 -1.15 19.26
C ASP A 257 25.78 -0.74 19.88
N ILE A 258 25.03 -1.68 20.46
CA ILE A 258 23.80 -1.40 21.21
C ILE A 258 24.09 -0.53 22.45
N LYS A 259 25.25 -0.68 23.09
CA LYS A 259 25.68 0.20 24.20
C LYS A 259 26.10 1.60 23.70
N ASN A 260 26.79 1.66 22.56
CA ASN A 260 27.23 2.93 21.96
C ASN A 260 26.08 3.74 21.33
N LEU A 261 24.97 3.08 21.01
CA LEU A 261 23.74 3.61 20.41
C LEU A 261 23.20 4.86 21.10
N GLN A 262 23.32 4.92 22.43
CA GLN A 262 22.88 6.05 23.25
C GLN A 262 23.71 7.33 23.03
N SER A 263 24.91 7.21 22.46
CA SER A 263 25.86 8.34 22.30
C SER A 263 25.84 8.97 20.91
N THR A 264 25.55 8.19 19.85
CA THR A 264 25.68 8.63 18.44
C THR A 264 24.42 8.43 17.59
N GLY A 265 23.43 7.64 18.05
CA GLY A 265 22.25 7.30 17.25
C GLY A 265 21.31 8.48 16.94
N GLY A 266 21.32 9.52 17.78
CA GLY A 266 20.44 10.68 17.62
C GLY A 266 20.72 11.52 16.36
N ASP A 267 22.00 11.74 16.03
CA ASP A 267 22.40 12.61 14.91
C ASP A 267 22.13 11.94 13.54
N GLN A 268 22.31 10.62 13.46
CA GLN A 268 22.02 9.84 12.25
C GLN A 268 20.51 9.79 11.97
N LEU A 269 19.70 9.65 13.02
CA LEU A 269 18.24 9.65 12.92
C LEU A 269 17.69 11.01 12.48
N ALA A 270 18.27 12.12 12.96
CA ALA A 270 17.84 13.46 12.57
C ALA A 270 18.05 13.72 11.06
N ALA A 271 19.13 13.17 10.48
CA ALA A 271 19.43 13.31 9.06
C ALA A 271 18.45 12.54 8.15
N THR A 272 17.96 11.38 8.60
CA THR A 272 16.98 10.56 7.89
C THR A 272 15.54 11.06 8.08
N GLN A 273 15.24 11.66 9.23
CA GLN A 273 13.93 12.24 9.55
C GLN A 273 13.64 13.58 8.85
N LYS A 274 14.64 14.27 8.29
CA LYS A 274 14.45 15.59 7.64
C LYS A 274 13.42 15.60 6.49
N ASN A 275 13.22 14.44 5.86
CA ASN A 275 12.27 14.27 4.76
C ASN A 275 10.90 13.74 5.21
N ILE A 276 10.70 13.55 6.52
CA ILE A 276 9.43 13.17 7.13
C ILE A 276 8.71 14.46 7.54
N LEU A 277 7.77 14.91 6.72
CA LEU A 277 7.17 16.25 6.83
C LEU A 277 6.13 16.38 7.96
N GLY A 278 5.44 15.29 8.28
CA GLY A 278 4.62 15.14 9.48
C GLY A 278 5.10 13.87 10.18
N ASN A 279 5.54 13.99 11.43
CA ASN A 279 6.27 12.91 12.10
C ASN A 279 5.72 12.63 13.50
N ASP A 280 4.81 11.67 13.60
CA ASP A 280 4.23 11.17 14.85
C ASP A 280 4.96 9.91 15.38
N ILE A 281 6.21 9.64 14.97
CA ILE A 281 6.92 8.41 15.35
C ILE A 281 7.06 8.25 16.88
N ASP A 282 7.23 9.34 17.63
CA ASP A 282 7.25 9.31 19.10
C ASP A 282 5.89 8.89 19.68
N LYS A 283 4.77 9.33 19.08
CA LYS A 283 3.42 8.90 19.50
C LYS A 283 3.22 7.41 19.24
N VAL A 284 3.66 6.94 18.07
CA VAL A 284 3.64 5.51 17.72
C VAL A 284 4.43 4.69 18.74
N TRP A 285 5.66 5.11 19.07
CA TRP A 285 6.46 4.43 20.09
C TRP A 285 5.75 4.38 21.44
N ASN A 286 5.20 5.50 21.91
CA ASN A 286 4.50 5.57 23.19
C ASN A 286 3.26 4.66 23.22
N GLN A 287 2.48 4.62 22.12
CA GLN A 287 1.36 3.70 21.97
C GLN A 287 1.80 2.24 22.09
N LEU A 288 2.86 1.88 21.37
CA LEU A 288 3.37 0.50 21.38
C LEU A 288 3.90 0.09 22.76
N LYS A 289 4.59 1.00 23.45
CA LYS A 289 5.21 0.77 24.76
C LYS A 289 4.17 0.63 25.89
N ASN A 290 3.12 1.44 25.87
CA ASN A 290 2.15 1.49 26.97
C ASN A 290 1.15 0.33 26.96
N SER A 291 0.91 -0.28 25.79
CA SER A 291 0.04 -1.45 25.65
C SER A 291 0.87 -2.74 25.60
N LYS A 292 1.20 -3.27 26.79
CA LYS A 292 1.96 -4.53 26.91
C LYS A 292 1.13 -5.71 26.44
N ASN A 293 1.68 -6.48 25.50
CA ASN A 293 1.01 -7.58 24.80
C ASN A 293 -0.24 -7.11 24.01
N GLY A 294 -0.56 -7.81 22.93
CA GLY A 294 -1.69 -7.45 22.08
C GLY A 294 -1.36 -7.51 20.59
N ARG A 295 -2.41 -7.46 19.80
CA ARG A 295 -2.37 -7.57 18.35
C ARG A 295 -2.03 -6.23 17.72
N ILE A 296 -1.09 -6.24 16.78
CA ILE A 296 -0.80 -5.12 15.87
C ILE A 296 -1.23 -5.54 14.47
N ASP A 297 -1.82 -4.63 13.72
CA ASP A 297 -2.27 -4.91 12.36
C ASP A 297 -1.47 -4.10 11.33
N PHE A 298 -1.14 -4.71 10.20
CA PHE A 298 -0.52 -4.07 9.03
C PHE A 298 -1.45 -4.21 7.83
N VAL A 299 -1.99 -3.11 7.34
CA VAL A 299 -2.64 -3.02 6.03
C VAL A 299 -1.56 -2.76 4.99
N LEU A 300 -1.22 -3.83 4.27
CA LEU A 300 -0.04 -3.90 3.41
C LEU A 300 -0.20 -3.05 2.13
N ASP A 301 0.95 -2.57 1.63
CA ASP A 301 1.13 -1.98 0.30
C ASP A 301 1.83 -3.00 -0.60
N ASN A 302 3.12 -2.78 -0.94
CA ASN A 302 3.82 -3.54 -1.97
C ASN A 302 4.46 -4.85 -1.49
N ALA A 303 4.48 -5.84 -2.39
CA ALA A 303 5.28 -7.04 -2.29
C ALA A 303 6.79 -6.78 -2.49
N GLY A 304 7.58 -7.85 -2.41
CA GLY A 304 9.03 -7.76 -2.56
C GLY A 304 9.67 -7.13 -1.33
N PHE A 305 10.55 -6.14 -1.53
CA PHE A 305 11.37 -5.63 -0.43
C PHE A 305 10.56 -4.89 0.63
N GLU A 306 9.48 -4.20 0.26
CA GLU A 306 8.63 -3.53 1.27
C GLU A 306 8.00 -4.56 2.20
N LEU A 307 7.35 -5.61 1.68
CA LEU A 307 6.85 -6.73 2.49
C LEU A 307 7.95 -7.40 3.31
N PHE A 308 9.16 -7.55 2.76
CA PHE A 308 10.30 -8.08 3.53
C PHE A 308 10.61 -7.20 4.75
N THR A 309 10.66 -5.88 4.57
CA THR A 309 10.89 -4.95 5.68
C THR A 309 9.73 -4.90 6.69
N ASP A 310 8.48 -5.09 6.22
CA ASP A 310 7.31 -5.23 7.10
C ASP A 310 7.44 -6.46 7.99
N LEU A 311 7.90 -7.58 7.44
CA LEU A 311 8.18 -8.82 8.19
C LEU A 311 9.33 -8.66 9.19
N VAL A 312 10.41 -7.95 8.83
CA VAL A 312 11.51 -7.64 9.74
C VAL A 312 11.03 -6.77 10.90
N LEU A 313 10.22 -5.75 10.64
CA LEU A 313 9.63 -4.92 11.70
C LEU A 313 8.68 -5.73 12.58
N ALA A 314 7.82 -6.57 12.01
CA ALA A 314 6.92 -7.43 12.78
C ALA A 314 7.67 -8.44 13.67
N ASP A 315 8.75 -9.02 13.15
CA ASP A 315 9.64 -9.90 13.90
C ASP A 315 10.29 -9.16 15.08
N PHE A 316 10.78 -7.93 14.87
CA PHE A 316 11.26 -7.08 15.97
C PHE A 316 10.17 -6.78 17.00
N LEU A 317 8.95 -6.44 16.57
CA LEU A 317 7.83 -6.15 17.47
C LEU A 317 7.51 -7.36 18.36
N ILE A 318 7.59 -8.57 17.82
CA ILE A 318 7.38 -9.82 18.57
C ILE A 318 8.55 -10.09 19.52
N GLN A 319 9.79 -10.05 19.04
CA GLN A 319 10.97 -10.37 19.84
C GLN A 319 11.19 -9.38 20.99
N SER A 320 10.91 -8.10 20.76
CA SER A 320 11.05 -7.04 21.78
C SER A 320 9.92 -7.01 22.82
N GLY A 321 8.92 -7.89 22.68
CA GLY A 321 7.73 -7.96 23.54
C GLY A 321 6.74 -6.81 23.33
N LEU A 322 6.88 -6.05 22.25
CA LEU A 322 5.94 -4.99 21.88
C LEU A 322 4.65 -5.57 21.29
N ALA A 323 4.65 -6.78 20.76
CA ALA A 323 3.45 -7.50 20.31
C ALA A 323 3.54 -8.98 20.64
N ASN A 324 2.40 -9.64 20.83
CA ASN A 324 2.34 -11.11 20.87
C ASN A 324 1.82 -11.69 19.55
N GLN A 325 1.13 -10.87 18.76
CA GLN A 325 0.57 -11.23 17.47
C GLN A 325 0.65 -10.03 16.53
N VAL A 326 1.03 -10.28 15.28
CA VAL A 326 0.99 -9.31 14.20
C VAL A 326 0.14 -9.89 13.07
N LYS A 327 -0.90 -9.15 12.69
CA LYS A 327 -1.84 -9.53 11.65
C LYS A 327 -1.62 -8.66 10.41
N PHE A 328 -1.49 -9.30 9.26
CA PHE A 328 -1.25 -8.67 7.97
C PHE A 328 -2.49 -8.78 7.10
N HIS A 329 -2.88 -7.67 6.52
CA HIS A 329 -4.02 -7.55 5.63
C HIS A 329 -3.55 -7.28 4.22
N GLY A 330 -3.70 -8.27 3.34
CA GLY A 330 -3.35 -8.16 1.93
C GLY A 330 -4.57 -8.14 0.99
N LYS A 331 -4.28 -8.14 -0.31
CA LYS A 331 -5.27 -8.05 -1.40
C LYS A 331 -5.61 -9.45 -1.90
N ARG A 332 -6.88 -9.67 -2.28
CA ARG A 332 -7.37 -11.00 -2.74
C ARG A 332 -6.83 -11.43 -4.09
N PHE A 333 -6.55 -10.46 -4.95
CA PHE A 333 -6.02 -10.66 -6.30
C PHE A 333 -5.07 -9.53 -6.65
N SER A 334 -4.46 -9.61 -7.83
CA SER A 334 -3.51 -8.62 -8.35
C SER A 334 -4.11 -7.20 -8.33
N TRP A 335 -3.51 -6.33 -7.51
CA TRP A 335 -4.06 -5.02 -7.19
C TRP A 335 -2.95 -3.97 -7.27
N PHE A 336 -3.23 -2.83 -7.90
CA PHE A 336 -2.31 -1.69 -7.97
C PHE A 336 -0.85 -2.05 -8.35
N VAL A 337 -0.71 -3.00 -9.27
CA VAL A 337 0.57 -3.56 -9.76
C VAL A 337 1.28 -4.40 -8.70
N SER A 338 1.81 -3.76 -7.66
CA SER A 338 2.75 -4.39 -6.74
C SER A 338 2.14 -4.80 -5.40
N ASP A 339 0.86 -4.58 -5.15
CA ASP A 339 0.29 -4.88 -3.84
C ASP A 339 0.39 -6.37 -3.46
N VAL A 340 0.56 -6.61 -2.16
CA VAL A 340 0.70 -7.95 -1.60
C VAL A 340 -0.59 -8.77 -1.69
N THR A 341 -0.51 -9.91 -2.37
CA THR A 341 -1.51 -11.00 -2.34
C THR A 341 -1.02 -12.18 -1.50
N LYS A 342 -1.89 -13.18 -1.25
CA LYS A 342 -1.51 -14.39 -0.49
C LYS A 342 -0.34 -15.11 -1.17
N LYS A 343 -0.37 -15.16 -2.49
CA LYS A 343 0.68 -15.77 -3.31
C LYS A 343 2.02 -15.06 -3.12
N ASP A 344 2.03 -13.72 -3.03
CA ASP A 344 3.26 -12.96 -2.79
C ASP A 344 3.82 -13.21 -1.38
N TRP A 345 2.93 -13.24 -0.39
CA TRP A 345 3.27 -13.56 1.00
C TRP A 345 3.95 -14.92 1.12
N GLU A 346 3.29 -15.96 0.59
CA GLU A 346 3.83 -17.33 0.59
C GLU A 346 5.12 -17.43 -0.23
N TRP A 347 5.16 -16.79 -1.40
CA TRP A 347 6.33 -16.81 -2.26
C TRP A 347 7.54 -16.17 -1.59
N LEU A 348 7.38 -15.03 -0.90
CA LEU A 348 8.48 -14.34 -0.23
C LEU A 348 9.05 -15.17 0.91
N ILE A 349 8.19 -15.69 1.80
CA ILE A 349 8.65 -16.52 2.94
C ILE A 349 9.31 -17.81 2.44
N ASN A 350 8.72 -18.48 1.44
CA ASN A 350 9.33 -19.66 0.83
C ASN A 350 10.64 -19.34 0.11
N SER A 351 10.75 -18.17 -0.52
CA SER A 351 11.99 -17.72 -1.18
C SER A 351 13.09 -17.45 -0.16
N ALA A 352 12.77 -16.91 1.03
CA ALA A 352 13.73 -16.77 2.12
C ALA A 352 14.18 -18.13 2.66
N CYS A 353 13.29 -19.11 2.80
CA CYS A 353 13.62 -20.43 3.33
C CYS A 353 14.38 -21.34 2.36
N TYR A 354 13.95 -21.38 1.10
CA TYR A 354 14.33 -22.42 0.13
C TYR A 354 14.79 -21.86 -1.20
N GLY A 355 14.59 -20.55 -1.42
CA GLY A 355 14.84 -19.92 -2.70
C GLY A 355 16.32 -19.90 -3.07
N ARG A 356 16.56 -19.75 -4.37
CA ARG A 356 17.86 -19.47 -4.98
C ARG A 356 17.85 -18.14 -5.74
N LEU A 357 16.94 -17.24 -5.36
CA LEU A 357 16.73 -15.96 -6.02
C LEU A 357 17.99 -15.09 -5.92
N PHE A 358 18.60 -15.05 -4.73
CA PHE A 358 19.80 -14.28 -4.45
C PHE A 358 21.06 -15.15 -4.51
N LYS A 359 22.19 -14.51 -4.84
CA LYS A 359 23.52 -15.11 -4.87
C LYS A 359 24.38 -14.44 -3.80
N GLY A 360 24.33 -14.94 -2.57
CA GLY A 360 25.13 -14.46 -1.44
C GLY A 360 26.16 -15.49 -0.97
N SER A 361 26.97 -15.11 0.02
CA SER A 361 27.85 -16.02 0.74
C SER A 361 27.04 -17.10 1.49
N PRO A 362 27.68 -18.21 1.92
CA PRO A 362 27.02 -19.20 2.77
C PRO A 362 26.40 -18.59 4.03
N GLU A 363 27.08 -17.62 4.65
CA GLU A 363 26.64 -16.90 5.85
C GLU A 363 25.39 -16.06 5.58
N GLU A 364 25.42 -15.22 4.54
CA GLU A 364 24.28 -14.39 4.13
C GLU A 364 23.04 -15.24 3.80
N MET A 365 23.24 -16.36 3.09
CA MET A 365 22.16 -17.28 2.76
C MET A 365 21.62 -18.01 3.99
N ASN A 366 22.48 -18.35 4.97
CA ASN A 366 22.03 -18.97 6.21
C ASN A 366 21.25 -17.99 7.09
N ALA A 367 21.68 -16.73 7.16
CA ALA A 367 20.96 -15.67 7.85
C ALA A 367 19.54 -15.45 7.27
N LEU A 368 19.43 -15.36 5.94
CA LEU A 368 18.12 -15.23 5.28
C LEU A 368 17.21 -16.44 5.55
N ARG A 369 17.77 -17.66 5.54
CA ARG A 369 17.02 -18.87 5.88
C ARG A 369 16.56 -18.88 7.33
N ALA A 370 17.38 -18.42 8.26
CA ALA A 370 17.04 -18.32 9.67
C ALA A 370 15.81 -17.41 9.89
N LEU A 371 15.80 -16.23 9.24
CA LEU A 371 14.62 -15.35 9.24
C LEU A 371 13.38 -16.05 8.68
N GLY A 372 13.48 -16.61 7.48
CA GLY A 372 12.34 -17.26 6.83
C GLY A 372 11.78 -18.41 7.67
N GLN A 373 12.64 -19.23 8.27
CA GLN A 373 12.23 -20.33 9.15
C GLN A 373 11.55 -19.83 10.42
N ARG A 374 12.04 -18.72 11.01
CA ARG A 374 11.39 -18.09 12.17
C ARG A 374 10.02 -17.55 11.81
N TRP A 375 9.85 -16.87 10.68
CA TRP A 375 8.55 -16.38 10.21
C TRP A 375 7.55 -17.51 9.97
N LYS A 376 7.97 -18.63 9.36
CA LYS A 376 7.12 -19.82 9.22
C LYS A 376 6.68 -20.39 10.57
N ARG A 377 7.59 -20.42 11.55
CA ARG A 377 7.25 -20.84 12.92
C ARG A 377 6.22 -19.89 13.53
N TYR A 378 6.37 -18.58 13.34
CA TYR A 378 5.37 -17.62 13.81
C TYR A 378 4.00 -17.79 13.15
N GLU A 379 3.94 -18.14 11.86
CA GLU A 379 2.67 -18.50 11.22
C GLU A 379 2.03 -19.73 11.88
N GLN A 380 2.82 -20.77 12.15
CA GLN A 380 2.35 -22.00 12.81
C GLN A 380 1.89 -21.75 14.25
N GLU A 381 2.56 -20.85 14.96
CA GLU A 381 2.24 -20.46 16.34
C GLU A 381 1.11 -19.42 16.42
N GLY A 382 0.59 -18.92 15.29
CA GLY A 382 -0.42 -17.87 15.26
C GLY A 382 0.07 -16.49 15.71
N LYS A 383 1.40 -16.28 15.74
CA LYS A 383 2.03 -14.99 16.03
C LYS A 383 2.08 -14.09 14.81
N LEU A 384 2.24 -14.65 13.61
CA LEU A 384 2.02 -13.95 12.35
C LEU A 384 0.76 -14.51 11.70
N ILE A 385 -0.18 -13.63 11.33
CA ILE A 385 -1.41 -14.01 10.64
C ILE A 385 -1.48 -13.22 9.34
N TYR A 386 -1.75 -13.88 8.22
CA TYR A 386 -2.07 -13.20 6.97
C TYR A 386 -3.55 -13.43 6.63
N GLU A 387 -4.27 -12.34 6.37
CA GLU A 387 -5.67 -12.34 6.00
C GLU A 387 -5.97 -11.42 4.82
N GLN A 388 -7.15 -11.61 4.22
CA GLN A 388 -7.63 -10.85 3.09
C GLN A 388 -9.12 -10.57 3.22
N HIS A 389 -9.52 -9.33 2.93
CA HIS A 389 -10.90 -8.89 3.00
C HIS A 389 -11.33 -8.23 1.68
N PRO A 390 -12.57 -8.42 1.18
CA PRO A 390 -13.07 -7.78 -0.04
C PRO A 390 -12.97 -6.25 0.01
N PHE A 391 -13.11 -5.67 1.21
CA PHE A 391 -13.05 -4.23 1.39
C PHE A 391 -11.73 -3.61 0.90
N TRP A 392 -10.61 -4.30 1.09
CA TRP A 392 -9.29 -3.80 0.67
C TRP A 392 -9.18 -3.60 -0.85
N ILE A 393 -9.91 -4.42 -1.62
CA ILE A 393 -9.98 -4.37 -3.09
C ILE A 393 -11.28 -3.74 -3.62
N SER A 394 -12.00 -3.01 -2.77
CA SER A 394 -13.18 -2.24 -3.17
C SER A 394 -12.82 -0.82 -3.64
N GLY A 395 -13.77 -0.14 -4.29
CA GLY A 395 -13.68 1.28 -4.63
C GLY A 395 -13.92 2.23 -3.45
N TYR A 396 -14.28 1.70 -2.28
CA TYR A 396 -14.53 2.49 -1.08
C TYR A 396 -13.24 2.98 -0.44
N THR A 397 -13.34 4.19 0.11
CA THR A 397 -12.36 4.76 1.05
C THR A 397 -12.66 4.24 2.46
N PHE A 398 -11.70 4.37 3.36
CA PHE A 398 -11.83 3.81 4.70
C PHE A 398 -12.80 4.57 5.60
N PHE A 399 -13.26 5.76 5.17
CA PHE A 399 -14.42 6.45 5.74
C PHE A 399 -15.68 5.58 5.80
N HIS A 400 -15.83 4.67 4.83
CA HIS A 400 -17.00 3.80 4.72
C HIS A 400 -16.80 2.44 5.37
N LEU A 401 -15.67 2.21 6.04
CA LEU A 401 -15.32 0.88 6.58
C LEU A 401 -16.41 0.35 7.52
N LEU A 402 -16.81 1.14 8.51
CA LEU A 402 -17.86 0.76 9.45
C LEU A 402 -19.20 0.47 8.75
N GLU A 403 -19.56 1.27 7.75
CA GLU A 403 -20.84 1.11 7.03
C GLU A 403 -20.84 -0.14 6.12
N VAL A 404 -19.74 -0.39 5.41
CA VAL A 404 -19.66 -1.36 4.31
C VAL A 404 -19.15 -2.71 4.79
N SER A 405 -18.29 -2.72 5.80
CA SER A 405 -17.65 -3.93 6.35
C SER A 405 -17.51 -3.83 7.87
N PRO A 406 -18.64 -3.81 8.60
CA PRO A 406 -18.65 -3.71 10.06
C PRO A 406 -17.93 -4.88 10.74
N ASP A 407 -17.90 -6.05 10.10
CA ASP A 407 -17.13 -7.23 10.53
C ASP A 407 -15.62 -6.95 10.53
N LEU A 408 -15.10 -6.31 9.48
CA LEU A 408 -13.70 -5.89 9.43
C LEU A 408 -13.40 -4.76 10.43
N PHE A 409 -14.34 -3.83 10.65
CA PHE A 409 -14.19 -2.80 11.69
C PHE A 409 -14.08 -3.42 13.09
N LEU A 410 -14.96 -4.39 13.41
CA LEU A 410 -14.92 -5.14 14.67
C LEU A 410 -13.64 -5.94 14.85
N ASP A 411 -13.13 -6.54 13.77
CA ASP A 411 -11.84 -7.19 13.82
C ASP A 411 -10.78 -6.14 14.16
N LEU A 412 -10.63 -5.07 13.39
CA LEU A 412 -9.61 -4.04 13.61
C LEU A 412 -9.72 -3.33 14.98
N HIS A 413 -10.91 -3.22 15.56
CA HIS A 413 -11.11 -2.71 16.93
C HIS A 413 -10.29 -3.45 17.98
N GLN A 414 -10.01 -4.75 17.78
CA GLN A 414 -9.17 -5.55 18.67
C GLN A 414 -7.66 -5.22 18.56
N SER A 415 -7.28 -4.40 17.58
CA SER A 415 -5.90 -3.99 17.37
C SER A 415 -5.51 -2.86 18.31
N LYS A 416 -4.34 -2.97 18.91
CA LYS A 416 -3.78 -1.85 19.68
C LYS A 416 -3.24 -0.72 18.81
N LEU A 417 -2.92 -1.05 17.56
CA LEU A 417 -2.46 -0.10 16.53
C LEU A 417 -2.54 -0.75 15.15
N VAL A 418 -3.19 -0.07 14.21
CA VAL A 418 -3.25 -0.47 12.80
C VAL A 418 -2.32 0.41 11.96
N PHE A 419 -1.28 -0.19 11.39
CA PHE A 419 -0.39 0.45 10.42
C PHE A 419 -0.98 0.37 9.01
N PHE A 420 -1.13 1.51 8.35
CA PHE A 420 -1.52 1.61 6.95
C PHE A 420 -0.29 1.99 6.12
N LYS A 421 0.23 1.02 5.37
CA LYS A 421 1.44 1.21 4.55
C LYS A 421 1.13 1.89 3.23
N GLY A 422 2.00 2.80 2.79
CA GLY A 422 2.03 3.25 1.41
C GLY A 422 1.01 4.33 1.02
N ASP A 423 1.10 4.75 -0.24
CA ASP A 423 0.37 5.90 -0.77
C ASP A 423 -1.13 5.60 -0.98
N LEU A 424 -1.46 4.41 -1.49
CA LEU A 424 -2.86 4.03 -1.74
C LEU A 424 -3.67 3.97 -0.44
N ASN A 425 -3.13 3.35 0.61
CA ASN A 425 -3.82 3.29 1.88
C ASN A 425 -3.99 4.69 2.49
N HIS A 426 -3.00 5.59 2.36
CA HIS A 426 -3.16 6.98 2.80
C HIS A 426 -4.23 7.73 1.98
N ARG A 427 -4.29 7.53 0.67
CA ARG A 427 -5.36 8.09 -0.18
C ARG A 427 -6.73 7.56 0.24
N LYS A 428 -6.86 6.26 0.54
CA LYS A 428 -8.10 5.67 1.07
C LYS A 428 -8.45 6.15 2.48
N LEU A 429 -7.47 6.40 3.34
CA LEU A 429 -7.67 7.02 4.65
C LEU A 429 -8.21 8.44 4.50
N THR A 430 -7.63 9.24 3.61
CA THR A 430 -7.87 10.69 3.48
C THR A 430 -8.86 11.06 2.36
N TYR A 431 -9.56 10.06 1.84
CA TYR A 431 -10.54 10.20 0.76
C TYR A 431 -10.02 10.74 -0.59
N ASP A 432 -8.70 10.77 -0.82
CA ASP A 432 -8.09 11.20 -2.08
C ASP A 432 -8.66 12.54 -2.60
N CYS A 433 -8.78 13.50 -1.70
CA CYS A 433 -9.46 14.77 -1.94
C CYS A 433 -8.55 15.98 -1.69
N ARG A 434 -8.99 17.15 -2.14
CA ARG A 434 -8.23 18.41 -2.07
C ARG A 434 -8.29 19.06 -0.68
N ALA A 435 -8.21 18.28 0.39
CA ALA A 435 -8.13 18.82 1.74
C ALA A 435 -6.93 19.78 1.87
N PRO A 436 -7.04 20.89 2.64
CA PRO A 436 -5.88 21.72 2.96
C PRO A 436 -4.74 20.88 3.57
N PRO A 437 -3.46 21.11 3.20
CA PRO A 437 -2.34 20.33 3.74
C PRO A 437 -2.21 20.37 5.27
N THR A 438 -2.73 21.41 5.90
CA THR A 438 -2.75 21.59 7.36
C THR A 438 -3.94 20.92 8.05
N THR A 439 -4.86 20.29 7.30
CA THR A 439 -6.01 19.58 7.87
C THR A 439 -5.49 18.52 8.87
N PRO A 440 -5.97 18.51 10.13
CA PRO A 440 -5.56 17.49 11.09
C PRO A 440 -5.83 16.07 10.58
N PHE A 441 -4.91 15.14 10.87
CA PHE A 441 -5.06 13.76 10.39
C PHE A 441 -6.32 13.08 10.92
N SER A 442 -6.66 13.29 12.20
CA SER A 442 -7.88 12.76 12.82
C SER A 442 -9.15 13.25 12.11
N GLU A 443 -9.18 14.51 11.68
CA GLU A 443 -10.28 15.05 10.86
C GLU A 443 -10.29 14.41 9.47
N ALA A 444 -9.12 14.26 8.87
CA ALA A 444 -8.98 13.77 7.51
C ALA A 444 -9.35 12.30 7.33
N ILE A 445 -9.42 11.48 8.39
CA ILE A 445 -9.76 10.04 8.32
C ILE A 445 -11.18 9.69 8.77
N GLY A 446 -11.97 10.69 9.17
CA GLY A 446 -13.41 10.53 9.42
C GLY A 446 -13.77 9.51 10.50
N THR A 447 -14.54 8.49 10.13
CA THR A 447 -15.06 7.47 11.05
C THR A 447 -13.95 6.65 11.71
N LEU A 448 -12.79 6.51 11.07
CA LEU A 448 -11.62 5.84 11.66
C LEU A 448 -10.93 6.65 12.78
N ALA A 449 -11.29 7.92 12.98
CA ALA A 449 -10.87 8.68 14.16
C ALA A 449 -12.02 8.90 15.15
N SER A 450 -13.25 9.04 14.64
CA SER A 450 -14.37 9.60 15.41
C SER A 450 -15.44 8.59 15.82
N ALA A 451 -15.56 7.45 15.14
CA ALA A 451 -16.56 6.46 15.51
C ALA A 451 -16.20 5.75 16.83
N PRO A 452 -17.17 5.46 17.70
CA PRO A 452 -16.97 4.59 18.86
C PRO A 452 -16.35 3.25 18.45
N GLY A 453 -15.32 2.81 19.19
CA GLY A 453 -14.57 1.60 18.90
C GLY A 453 -13.55 1.72 17.75
N ALA A 454 -13.37 2.90 17.16
CA ALA A 454 -12.33 3.09 16.15
C ALA A 454 -10.93 2.81 16.76
N PRO A 455 -10.12 1.91 16.16
CA PRO A 455 -8.82 1.59 16.72
C PRO A 455 -7.83 2.75 16.53
N PRO A 456 -6.73 2.78 17.30
CA PRO A 456 -5.59 3.64 16.98
C PRO A 456 -5.04 3.27 15.59
N VAL A 457 -4.76 4.28 14.76
CA VAL A 457 -4.25 4.07 13.40
C VAL A 457 -3.04 4.94 13.12
N CYS A 458 -2.09 4.40 12.35
CA CYS A 458 -0.91 5.12 11.89
C CYS A 458 -0.74 4.95 10.38
N SER A 459 -0.68 6.06 9.64
CA SER A 459 -0.33 6.06 8.23
C SER A 459 1.18 6.18 8.06
N MET A 460 1.80 5.20 7.39
CA MET A 460 3.22 5.17 7.03
C MET A 460 3.35 5.38 5.53
N ARG A 461 3.56 6.63 5.10
CA ARG A 461 3.37 6.99 3.69
C ARG A 461 4.56 7.74 3.12
N THR A 462 5.21 7.16 2.12
CA THR A 462 6.00 7.91 1.14
C THR A 462 5.06 8.64 0.17
N ILE A 463 5.22 9.95 0.00
CA ILE A 463 4.28 10.81 -0.74
C ILE A 463 4.45 10.61 -2.26
N LYS A 464 3.41 10.07 -2.91
CA LYS A 464 3.39 9.76 -4.36
C LYS A 464 2.10 10.26 -5.07
N SER A 465 1.32 11.12 -4.42
CA SER A 465 0.06 11.67 -4.94
C SER A 465 -0.24 13.07 -4.40
N ASP A 466 -1.18 13.77 -5.05
CA ASP A 466 -1.52 15.17 -4.73
C ASP A 466 -2.05 15.38 -3.30
N VAL A 467 -2.80 14.42 -2.76
CA VAL A 467 -3.39 14.54 -1.42
C VAL A 467 -2.28 14.54 -0.37
N VAL A 468 -2.31 15.51 0.53
CA VAL A 468 -1.44 15.59 1.70
C VAL A 468 -2.24 16.29 2.80
N VAL A 469 -2.11 15.82 4.04
CA VAL A 469 -2.75 16.37 5.25
C VAL A 469 -1.77 16.28 6.43
N GLY A 470 -2.10 16.91 7.55
CA GLY A 470 -1.32 16.81 8.79
C GLY A 470 0.03 17.52 8.76
N LEU A 471 0.27 18.43 7.82
CA LEU A 471 1.53 19.19 7.75
C LEU A 471 1.52 20.45 8.62
N PRO A 472 2.68 20.86 9.15
CA PRO A 472 2.82 22.18 9.75
C PRO A 472 2.53 23.30 8.75
N LYS A 473 1.96 24.40 9.24
CA LYS A 473 1.63 25.58 8.42
C LYS A 473 2.88 26.12 7.71
N GLY A 474 2.78 26.40 6.41
CA GLY A 474 3.88 26.97 5.61
C GLY A 474 4.80 25.94 4.95
N VAL A 475 4.80 24.69 5.40
CA VAL A 475 5.69 23.64 4.83
C VAL A 475 5.30 23.32 3.40
N ALA A 476 4.01 23.10 3.16
CA ALA A 476 3.49 22.78 1.83
C ALA A 476 3.70 23.94 0.85
N GLU A 477 3.44 25.17 1.28
CA GLU A 477 3.60 26.39 0.49
C GLU A 477 5.05 26.64 0.12
N LYS A 478 5.98 26.39 1.05
CA LYS A 478 7.41 26.48 0.82
C LYS A 478 7.85 25.46 -0.23
N LEU A 479 7.51 24.19 -0.05
CA LEU A 479 7.86 23.13 -1.00
C LEU A 479 7.20 23.35 -2.37
N ASP A 480 6.01 23.95 -2.41
CA ASP A 480 5.36 24.33 -3.68
C ASP A 480 6.11 25.39 -4.47
N GLN A 481 6.89 26.23 -3.80
CA GLN A 481 7.74 27.24 -4.43
C GLN A 481 9.11 26.66 -4.83
N GLU A 482 9.70 25.83 -3.95
CA GLU A 482 11.06 25.32 -4.10
C GLU A 482 11.14 24.07 -4.98
N GLU A 483 10.17 23.16 -4.87
CA GLU A 483 10.23 21.83 -5.48
C GLU A 483 8.87 21.41 -6.06
N LYS A 484 8.56 21.83 -7.30
CA LYS A 484 7.22 21.67 -7.92
C LYS A 484 6.64 20.23 -7.91
N ASP A 485 7.48 19.20 -7.88
CA ASP A 485 7.11 17.79 -7.93
C ASP A 485 7.22 17.06 -6.58
N TRP A 486 7.42 17.77 -5.47
CA TRP A 486 7.68 17.15 -4.15
C TRP A 486 6.64 16.09 -3.75
N ARG A 487 5.35 16.34 -4.03
CA ARG A 487 4.23 15.41 -3.76
C ARG A 487 4.22 14.15 -4.62
N LEU A 488 4.99 14.10 -5.69
CA LEU A 488 5.01 13.00 -6.65
C LEU A 488 6.38 12.32 -6.73
N SER A 489 7.39 12.93 -6.10
CA SER A 489 8.79 12.54 -6.20
C SER A 489 9.14 11.27 -5.42
N GLY A 490 8.33 10.92 -4.41
CA GLY A 490 8.67 9.86 -3.45
C GLY A 490 9.84 10.21 -2.51
N ARG A 491 10.32 11.47 -2.52
CA ARG A 491 11.43 11.93 -1.66
C ARG A 491 11.00 12.31 -0.24
N TYR A 492 9.71 12.56 -0.06
CA TYR A 492 9.12 12.98 1.21
C TYR A 492 8.16 11.92 1.74
N SER A 493 7.95 11.92 3.04
CA SER A 493 7.02 11.02 3.71
C SER A 493 6.24 11.73 4.82
N VAL A 494 5.21 11.05 5.31
CA VAL A 494 4.51 11.39 6.54
C VAL A 494 4.30 10.13 7.38
N ILE A 495 4.41 10.31 8.69
CA ILE A 495 4.02 9.38 9.74
C ILE A 495 2.96 10.12 10.54
N LEU A 496 1.69 9.76 10.36
CA LEU A 496 0.57 10.43 11.01
C LEU A 496 -0.22 9.42 11.83
N MET A 497 -0.46 9.73 13.11
CA MET A 497 -1.19 8.88 14.03
C MET A 497 -2.48 9.54 14.50
N SER A 498 -3.54 8.73 14.62
CA SER A 498 -4.79 9.08 15.28
C SER A 498 -5.05 8.07 16.39
N ASP A 499 -5.42 8.55 17.59
CA ASP A 499 -5.64 7.70 18.76
C ASP A 499 -6.93 6.86 18.66
N GLY A 500 -7.88 7.30 17.82
CA GLY A 500 -9.18 6.64 17.68
C GLY A 500 -10.03 6.76 18.96
N ARG A 501 -10.95 5.82 19.15
CA ARG A 501 -11.81 5.69 20.33
C ARG A 501 -11.95 4.21 20.76
N PRO A 502 -10.83 3.49 20.99
CA PRO A 502 -10.86 2.04 21.23
C PRO A 502 -11.52 1.63 22.55
N GLU A 503 -11.62 2.54 23.52
CA GLU A 503 -12.23 2.27 24.83
C GLU A 503 -13.77 2.32 24.82
N GLU A 504 -14.37 2.70 23.69
CA GLU A 504 -15.82 2.78 23.53
C GLU A 504 -16.36 1.58 22.75
N ASP A 505 -17.56 1.12 23.12
CA ASP A 505 -18.25 0.07 22.39
C ASP A 505 -18.58 0.52 20.95
N VAL A 506 -18.44 -0.39 20.00
CA VAL A 506 -18.71 -0.12 18.58
C VAL A 506 -20.20 0.22 18.37
N ASP A 507 -20.45 1.40 17.81
CA ASP A 507 -21.80 1.84 17.42
C ASP A 507 -21.99 1.74 15.90
N PHE A 508 -22.76 0.75 15.45
CA PHE A 508 -23.04 0.51 14.03
C PHE A 508 -24.00 1.51 13.40
N ASP A 509 -24.74 2.26 14.22
CA ASP A 509 -25.66 3.30 13.76
C ASP A 509 -25.00 4.69 13.76
N TYR A 510 -23.70 4.75 14.08
CA TYR A 510 -22.93 5.99 14.08
C TYR A 510 -23.00 6.70 12.72
N SER A 511 -23.53 7.92 12.75
CA SER A 511 -23.46 8.88 11.65
C SER A 511 -22.55 10.04 12.10
N PRO A 512 -21.41 10.26 11.42
CA PRO A 512 -20.48 11.35 11.77
C PRO A 512 -21.07 12.75 11.55
#